data_AF-A0A7C2QJ81-F1
#
_entry.id   AF-A0A7C2QJ81-F1
#
_cell.length_a   1.000
_cell.length_b   1.000
_cell.length_c   1.000
_cell.angle_alpha   90.00
_cell.angle_beta   90.00
_cell.angle_gamma   90.00
#
_symmetry.space_group_name_H-M   'P 1'
#
loop_
_entity.id
_entity.type
_entity.pdbx_description
1 polymer ?
#
loop_
_entity_poly.entity_id
_entity_poly.type
_entity_poly.pdbx_seq_one_letter_code
_entity_poly.pdbx_strand_id
1 'polypeptide(L)'
;MPSRTVEKALVLIAALFMVLSASILAIKYTNWRITLLFSHTSTSRLEQTIASYLREFPVKSEIREKAIGILKEYLGKSGVVLKESVSVSARSSSRVKLTLYSGIIYELIVSVSGSCLGTCDIYLKLLDSNYRTAIVKTLTGSSFIMGRYSSLHVNFTLHPIEEEGEFYLELDNSYSILTSKNVYITLRAYYPSYAFNDEHFKVFAIGHWVSMNIKYVSDPLAESEYIAPPSETLRVGAGDCDDYAVLLATLYRSVGLNAVVGLIDTNGDNKVDHATALVYFTGNPPEILKGISKWASVLGIKVGQISYFSADGGVYLIVDPPMATDKNNPWSIDHTPYRLVRIIKPCGISQIGARLNSATTCPQ
;
A
#
# COMPACT_ATOMS: atom_id res chain seq x y z
N MET A 1 55.56 -44.85 -41.12
CA MET A 1 55.64 -45.08 -39.67
C MET A 1 55.91 -43.75 -39.00
N PRO A 2 55.01 -43.21 -38.16
CA PRO A 2 55.33 -41.99 -37.42
C PRO A 2 56.55 -42.26 -36.53
N SER A 3 57.49 -41.31 -36.52
CA SER A 3 58.69 -41.37 -35.71
C SER A 3 58.32 -41.55 -34.23
N ARG A 4 59.03 -42.45 -33.53
CA ARG A 4 58.89 -42.76 -32.08
C ARG A 4 58.92 -41.50 -31.19
N THR A 5 59.40 -40.38 -31.73
CA THR A 5 59.42 -39.06 -31.10
C THR A 5 58.05 -38.37 -31.10
N VAL A 6 57.25 -38.56 -32.16
CA VAL A 6 55.91 -37.96 -32.32
C VAL A 6 54.91 -38.63 -31.36
N GLU A 7 55.02 -39.94 -31.18
CA GLU A 7 54.16 -40.71 -30.28
C GLU A 7 54.38 -40.31 -28.81
N LYS A 8 55.65 -40.12 -28.39
CA LYS A 8 55.98 -39.62 -27.05
C LYS A 8 55.49 -38.20 -26.81
N ALA A 9 55.57 -37.33 -27.82
CA ALA A 9 55.08 -35.95 -27.72
C ALA A 9 53.55 -35.92 -27.55
N LEU A 10 52.81 -36.75 -28.29
CA LEU A 10 51.35 -36.87 -28.17
C LEU A 10 50.91 -37.37 -26.79
N VAL A 11 51.60 -38.37 -26.24
CA VAL A 11 51.31 -38.87 -24.88
C VAL A 11 51.56 -37.79 -23.82
N LEU A 12 52.62 -36.99 -23.98
CA LEU A 12 52.95 -35.90 -23.05
C LEU A 12 51.92 -34.78 -23.11
N ILE A 13 51.46 -34.42 -24.31
CA ILE A 13 50.41 -33.41 -24.51
C ILE A 13 49.08 -33.90 -23.90
N ALA A 14 48.70 -35.16 -24.14
CA ALA A 14 47.48 -35.73 -23.57
C ALA A 14 47.50 -35.76 -22.04
N ALA A 15 48.65 -36.13 -21.44
CA ALA A 15 48.83 -36.09 -19.99
C ALA A 15 48.71 -34.67 -19.42
N LEU A 16 49.28 -33.67 -20.12
CA LEU A 16 49.21 -32.27 -19.73
C LEU A 16 47.76 -31.74 -19.77
N PHE A 17 46.99 -32.10 -20.80
CA PHE A 17 45.58 -31.78 -20.89
C PHE A 17 44.75 -32.42 -19.78
N MET A 18 45.03 -33.68 -19.42
CA MET A 18 44.34 -34.35 -18.31
C MET A 18 44.62 -33.65 -16.97
N VAL A 19 45.88 -33.30 -16.68
CA VAL A 19 46.24 -32.57 -15.45
C VAL A 19 45.61 -31.17 -15.43
N LEU A 20 45.62 -30.45 -16.55
CA LEU A 20 45.02 -29.13 -16.64
C LEU A 20 43.49 -29.20 -16.44
N SER A 21 42.83 -30.19 -17.04
CA SER A 21 41.39 -30.40 -16.89
C SER A 21 41.00 -30.74 -15.45
N ALA A 22 41.76 -31.61 -14.78
CA ALA A 22 41.55 -31.97 -13.38
C ALA A 22 41.79 -30.76 -12.45
N SER A 23 42.77 -29.92 -12.76
CA SER A 23 43.07 -28.70 -12.01
C SER A 23 41.94 -27.67 -12.15
N ILE A 24 41.41 -27.47 -13.37
CA ILE A 24 40.26 -26.60 -13.63
C ILE A 24 39.01 -27.13 -12.90
N LEU A 25 38.78 -28.44 -12.91
CA LEU A 25 37.66 -29.06 -12.18
C LEU A 25 37.80 -28.87 -10.67
N ALA A 26 39.00 -29.06 -10.13
CA ALA A 26 39.29 -28.87 -8.72
C ALA A 26 39.08 -27.41 -8.29
N ILE A 27 39.58 -26.44 -9.07
CA ILE A 27 39.36 -25.00 -8.83
C ILE A 27 37.87 -24.66 -8.87
N LYS A 28 37.13 -25.19 -9.84
CA LYS A 28 35.68 -24.94 -9.95
C LYS A 28 34.90 -25.56 -8.79
N TYR A 29 35.31 -26.75 -8.33
CA TYR A 29 34.69 -27.44 -7.19
C TYR A 29 35.02 -26.77 -5.84
N THR A 30 36.25 -26.29 -5.65
CA THR A 30 36.63 -25.54 -4.45
C THR A 30 35.97 -24.17 -4.42
N ASN A 31 35.93 -23.45 -5.55
CA ASN A 31 35.23 -22.17 -5.63
C ASN A 31 33.73 -22.33 -5.38
N TRP A 32 33.09 -23.38 -5.92
CA TRP A 32 31.70 -23.69 -5.64
C TRP A 32 31.43 -23.92 -4.15
N ARG A 33 32.26 -24.71 -3.47
CA ARG A 33 32.13 -24.94 -2.01
C ARG A 33 32.34 -23.67 -1.19
N ILE A 34 33.28 -22.81 -1.60
CA ILE A 34 33.54 -21.52 -0.94
C ILE A 34 32.34 -20.58 -1.14
N THR A 35 31.82 -20.44 -2.36
CA THR A 35 30.62 -19.64 -2.65
C THR A 35 29.40 -20.11 -1.85
N LEU A 36 29.21 -21.42 -1.67
CA LEU A 36 28.10 -21.98 -0.89
C LEU A 36 28.24 -21.76 0.62
N LEU A 37 29.46 -21.79 1.15
CA LEU A 37 29.74 -21.50 2.57
C LEU A 37 29.58 -20.01 2.89
N PHE A 38 30.04 -19.12 1.99
CA PHE A 38 29.88 -17.67 2.15
C PHE A 38 28.42 -17.21 1.97
N SER A 39 27.64 -17.83 1.08
CA SER A 39 26.23 -17.46 0.90
C SER A 39 25.41 -17.77 2.15
N HIS A 40 25.61 -18.93 2.80
CA HIS A 40 24.86 -19.28 4.01
C HIS A 40 25.18 -18.39 5.22
N THR A 41 26.43 -17.97 5.40
CA THR A 41 26.79 -17.05 6.48
C THR A 41 26.28 -15.63 6.23
N SER A 42 26.28 -15.17 4.97
CA SER A 42 25.81 -13.83 4.60
C SER A 42 24.31 -13.66 4.85
N THR A 43 23.48 -14.61 4.40
CA THR A 43 22.02 -14.56 4.63
C THR A 43 21.68 -14.56 6.11
N SER A 44 22.39 -15.34 6.94
CA SER A 44 22.16 -15.36 8.38
C SER A 44 22.43 -14.01 9.06
N ARG A 45 23.40 -13.24 8.57
CA ARG A 45 23.75 -11.92 9.11
C ARG A 45 22.74 -10.85 8.71
N LEU A 46 22.28 -10.86 7.45
CA LEU A 46 21.21 -9.96 6.97
C LEU A 46 19.92 -10.17 7.78
N GLU A 47 19.51 -11.42 7.95
CA GLU A 47 18.31 -11.75 8.74
C GLU A 47 18.42 -11.27 10.19
N GLN A 48 19.59 -11.40 10.81
CA GLN A 48 19.86 -10.89 12.16
C GLN A 48 19.79 -9.35 12.22
N THR A 49 20.36 -8.66 11.24
CA THR A 49 20.29 -7.20 11.14
C THR A 49 18.84 -6.72 11.02
N ILE A 50 18.06 -7.30 10.10
CA ILE A 50 16.63 -7.01 9.93
C ILE A 50 15.87 -7.26 11.24
N ALA A 51 16.05 -8.44 11.86
CA ALA A 51 15.38 -8.80 13.10
C ALA A 51 15.74 -7.84 14.26
N SER A 52 16.98 -7.37 14.32
CA SER A 52 17.43 -6.37 15.27
C SER A 52 16.74 -5.02 15.03
N TYR A 53 16.69 -4.55 13.78
CA TYR A 53 16.05 -3.29 13.43
C TYR A 53 14.55 -3.31 13.74
N LEU A 54 13.85 -4.41 13.43
CA LEU A 54 12.42 -4.60 13.75
C LEU A 54 12.12 -4.59 15.26
N ARG A 55 13.11 -4.87 16.10
CA ARG A 55 13.00 -4.81 17.56
C ARG A 55 13.31 -3.40 18.08
N GLU A 56 14.41 -2.81 17.63
CA GLU A 56 14.99 -1.61 18.25
C GLU A 56 14.38 -0.31 17.75
N PHE A 57 14.11 -0.19 16.46
CA PHE A 57 13.69 1.08 15.86
C PHE A 57 12.25 1.49 16.14
N PRO A 58 11.25 0.59 16.25
CA PRO A 58 9.87 1.00 16.51
C PRO A 58 9.67 1.78 17.82
N VAL A 59 10.56 1.60 18.80
CA VAL A 59 10.52 2.30 20.09
C VAL A 59 11.38 3.57 20.13
N LYS A 60 12.19 3.84 19.10
CA LYS A 60 12.97 5.07 19.00
C LYS A 60 12.05 6.26 18.74
N SER A 61 12.27 7.36 19.46
CA SER A 61 11.45 8.57 19.36
C SER A 61 11.38 9.11 17.93
N GLU A 62 12.51 9.18 17.23
CA GLU A 62 12.59 9.65 15.84
C GLU A 62 11.63 8.89 14.89
N ILE A 63 11.62 7.55 14.95
CA ILE A 63 10.77 6.71 14.11
C ILE A 63 9.30 6.89 14.47
N ARG A 64 9.00 6.86 15.78
CA ARG A 64 7.62 6.99 16.27
C ARG A 64 7.04 8.37 15.98
N GLU A 65 7.80 9.42 16.21
CA GLU A 65 7.41 10.80 15.90
C GLU A 65 7.22 10.99 14.40
N LYS A 66 8.09 10.40 13.57
CA LYS A 66 7.92 10.43 12.13
C LYS A 66 6.61 9.75 11.71
N ALA A 67 6.33 8.55 12.20
CA ALA A 67 5.12 7.83 11.87
C ALA A 67 3.85 8.60 12.32
N ILE A 68 3.83 9.11 13.55
CA ILE A 68 2.74 9.96 14.06
C ILE A 68 2.59 11.24 13.22
N GLY A 69 3.71 11.86 12.83
CA GLY A 69 3.74 13.04 11.98
C GLY A 69 3.08 12.79 10.62
N ILE A 70 3.39 11.66 9.98
CA ILE A 70 2.75 11.23 8.74
C ILE A 70 1.23 11.09 8.93
N LEU A 71 0.78 10.40 9.98
CA LEU A 71 -0.65 10.23 10.24
C LEU A 71 -1.36 11.58 10.44
N LYS A 72 -0.76 12.51 11.19
CA LYS A 72 -1.28 13.86 11.39
C LYS A 72 -1.32 14.69 10.10
N GLU A 73 -0.29 14.57 9.27
CA GLU A 73 -0.26 15.20 7.95
C GLU A 73 -1.47 14.77 7.13
N TYR A 74 -1.76 13.46 7.08
CA TYR A 74 -2.90 12.94 6.33
C TYR A 74 -4.24 13.34 6.92
N LEU A 75 -4.38 13.37 8.26
CA LEU A 75 -5.61 13.89 8.87
C LEU A 75 -5.93 15.34 8.46
N GLY A 76 -4.90 16.15 8.17
CA GLY A 76 -5.06 17.51 7.66
C GLY A 76 -5.34 17.60 6.16
N LYS A 77 -5.22 16.49 5.41
CA LYS A 77 -5.50 16.46 3.97
C LYS A 77 -6.99 16.36 3.69
N SER A 78 -7.36 16.89 2.52
CA SER A 78 -8.66 16.74 1.91
C SER A 78 -8.49 16.62 0.40
N GLY A 79 -9.47 16.04 -0.29
CA GLY A 79 -9.47 15.93 -1.74
C GLY A 79 -10.81 16.34 -2.33
N VAL A 80 -10.76 16.89 -3.55
CA VAL A 80 -11.97 17.06 -4.37
C VAL A 80 -12.20 15.73 -5.08
N VAL A 81 -13.20 14.98 -4.63
CA VAL A 81 -13.50 13.63 -5.12
C VAL A 81 -14.51 13.65 -6.29
N LEU A 82 -15.24 14.76 -6.44
CA LEU A 82 -16.09 15.02 -7.60
C LEU A 82 -16.12 16.52 -7.89
N LYS A 83 -16.03 16.87 -9.18
CA LYS A 83 -16.33 18.20 -9.70
C LYS A 83 -17.03 18.07 -11.05
N GLU A 84 -18.30 18.44 -11.10
CA GLU A 84 -19.14 18.21 -12.28
C GLU A 84 -20.02 19.43 -12.59
N SER A 85 -20.40 19.59 -13.85
CA SER A 85 -21.38 20.57 -14.31
C SER A 85 -22.43 19.86 -15.15
N VAL A 86 -23.70 19.98 -14.75
CA VAL A 86 -24.82 19.30 -15.40
C VAL A 86 -25.84 20.33 -15.87
N SER A 87 -26.20 20.27 -17.14
CA SER A 87 -27.35 21.02 -17.65
C SER A 87 -28.60 20.18 -17.50
N VAL A 88 -29.61 20.70 -16.79
CA VAL A 88 -30.89 20.02 -16.56
C VAL A 88 -31.95 20.82 -17.29
N SER A 89 -32.55 20.22 -18.32
CA SER A 89 -33.59 20.86 -19.12
C SER A 89 -34.84 21.17 -18.30
N ALA A 90 -35.65 22.10 -18.79
CA ALA A 90 -36.99 22.31 -18.24
C ALA A 90 -37.80 21.00 -18.30
N ARG A 91 -38.61 20.72 -17.26
CA ARG A 91 -39.44 19.51 -17.15
C ARG A 91 -38.67 18.19 -17.11
N SER A 92 -37.37 18.21 -16.80
CA SER A 92 -36.54 17.00 -16.72
C SER A 92 -35.78 16.90 -15.40
N SER A 93 -35.19 15.73 -15.16
CA SER A 93 -34.23 15.51 -14.09
C SER A 93 -32.97 14.84 -14.62
N SER A 94 -31.88 14.99 -13.88
CA SER A 94 -30.60 14.34 -14.12
C SER A 94 -30.09 13.72 -12.82
N ARG A 95 -29.17 12.75 -12.91
CA ARG A 95 -28.54 12.13 -11.74
C ARG A 95 -27.04 12.15 -11.89
N VAL A 96 -26.37 12.48 -10.79
CA VAL A 96 -24.91 12.43 -10.68
C VAL A 96 -24.56 11.30 -9.72
N LYS A 97 -23.73 10.37 -10.18
CA LYS A 97 -23.29 9.23 -9.38
C LYS A 97 -22.18 9.65 -8.42
N LEU A 98 -22.33 9.30 -7.15
CA LEU A 98 -21.37 9.54 -6.08
C LEU A 98 -20.90 8.19 -5.52
N THR A 99 -19.60 8.04 -5.27
CA THR A 99 -19.08 6.91 -4.49
C THR A 99 -18.78 7.41 -3.08
N LEU A 100 -19.55 6.98 -2.10
CA LEU A 100 -19.46 7.45 -0.72
C LEU A 100 -19.18 6.29 0.24
N TYR A 101 -18.34 6.54 1.25
CA TYR A 101 -17.99 5.58 2.29
C TYR A 101 -18.45 6.07 3.66
N SER A 102 -18.82 5.13 4.53
CA SER A 102 -19.27 5.47 5.87
C SER A 102 -18.11 6.02 6.68
N GLY A 103 -18.41 7.01 7.51
CA GLY A 103 -17.42 7.63 8.39
C GLY A 103 -16.51 8.68 7.74
N ILE A 104 -16.44 8.79 6.42
CA ILE A 104 -15.79 9.95 5.78
C ILE A 104 -16.67 11.19 5.96
N ILE A 105 -16.03 12.33 6.19
CA ILE A 105 -16.70 13.63 6.21
C ILE A 105 -16.69 14.16 4.78
N TYR A 106 -17.87 14.48 4.27
CA TYR A 106 -18.06 15.06 2.96
C TYR A 106 -18.56 16.50 3.06
N GLU A 107 -18.01 17.37 2.22
CA GLU A 107 -18.52 18.71 1.97
C GLU A 107 -19.11 18.73 0.55
N LEU A 108 -20.43 18.87 0.47
CA LEU A 108 -21.16 19.02 -0.79
C LEU A 108 -21.47 20.50 -1.01
N ILE A 109 -20.97 21.01 -2.13
CA ILE A 109 -21.22 22.38 -2.60
C ILE A 109 -21.96 22.25 -3.94
N VAL A 110 -23.15 22.85 -4.01
CA VAL A 110 -23.96 22.93 -5.21
C VAL A 110 -24.29 24.38 -5.49
N SER A 111 -24.10 24.83 -6.71
CA SER A 111 -24.57 26.14 -7.18
C SER A 111 -25.33 25.99 -8.49
N VAL A 112 -26.40 26.77 -8.62
CA VAL A 112 -27.27 26.75 -9.79
C VAL A 112 -27.17 28.08 -10.52
N SER A 113 -26.99 28.02 -11.83
CA SER A 113 -27.01 29.20 -12.70
C SER A 113 -27.93 28.98 -13.90
N GLY A 114 -28.28 30.06 -14.59
CA GLY A 114 -29.09 30.04 -15.80
C GLY A 114 -29.96 31.27 -15.94
N SER A 115 -30.61 31.41 -17.09
CA SER A 115 -31.62 32.45 -17.31
C SER A 115 -32.94 31.98 -16.73
N CYS A 116 -33.33 32.49 -15.56
CA CYS A 116 -34.53 32.07 -14.84
C CYS A 116 -35.54 33.22 -14.80
N LEU A 117 -36.82 32.88 -15.02
CA LEU A 117 -37.92 33.77 -14.65
C LEU A 117 -38.25 33.50 -13.17
N GLY A 118 -37.71 34.31 -12.26
CA GLY A 118 -37.85 34.10 -10.81
C GLY A 118 -36.61 33.46 -10.17
N THR A 119 -36.78 32.40 -9.38
CA THR A 119 -35.66 31.72 -8.70
C THR A 119 -34.91 30.77 -9.65
N CYS A 120 -33.58 30.81 -9.57
CA CYS A 120 -32.71 29.79 -10.17
C CYS A 120 -32.43 28.69 -9.16
N ASP A 121 -33.45 27.99 -8.70
CA ASP A 121 -33.28 26.82 -7.86
C ASP A 121 -33.33 25.52 -8.67
N ILE A 122 -32.95 24.43 -8.03
CA ILE A 122 -33.19 23.05 -8.46
C ILE A 122 -33.69 22.24 -7.27
N TYR A 123 -34.58 21.29 -7.48
CA TYR A 123 -34.93 20.34 -6.44
C TYR A 123 -33.83 19.28 -6.39
N LEU A 124 -33.15 19.19 -5.26
CA LEU A 124 -32.02 18.30 -5.07
C LEU A 124 -32.41 17.21 -4.08
N LYS A 125 -31.98 15.98 -4.34
CA LYS A 125 -32.18 14.84 -3.44
C LYS A 125 -30.99 13.89 -3.47
N LEU A 126 -30.47 13.49 -2.31
CA LEU A 126 -29.48 12.41 -2.22
C LEU A 126 -30.18 11.05 -2.08
N LEU A 127 -29.82 10.12 -2.96
CA LEU A 127 -30.40 8.78 -3.06
C LEU A 127 -29.35 7.70 -2.82
N ASP A 128 -29.74 6.58 -2.22
CA ASP A 128 -28.94 5.35 -2.14
C ASP A 128 -28.97 4.56 -3.46
N SER A 129 -28.31 3.39 -3.49
CA SER A 129 -28.25 2.50 -4.64
C SER A 129 -29.61 1.91 -5.03
N ASN A 130 -30.57 1.90 -4.11
CA ASN A 130 -31.96 1.46 -4.29
C ASN A 130 -32.90 2.63 -4.60
N TYR A 131 -32.37 3.83 -4.90
CA TYR A 131 -33.11 5.06 -5.16
C TYR A 131 -34.01 5.54 -4.00
N ARG A 132 -33.71 5.14 -2.77
CA ARG A 132 -34.36 5.66 -1.57
C ARG A 132 -33.61 6.89 -1.08
N THR A 133 -34.29 7.82 -0.41
CA THR A 133 -33.64 9.01 0.15
C THR A 133 -32.61 8.59 1.20
N ALA A 134 -31.35 8.99 1.00
CA ALA A 134 -30.28 8.68 1.93
C ALA A 134 -30.38 9.53 3.21
N ILE A 135 -30.22 8.89 4.37
CA ILE A 135 -30.08 9.57 5.65
C ILE A 135 -28.62 9.92 5.86
N VAL A 136 -28.35 11.19 6.18
CA VAL A 136 -27.02 11.69 6.48
C VAL A 136 -26.96 12.23 7.90
N LYS A 137 -25.77 12.25 8.50
CA LYS A 137 -25.52 12.96 9.76
C LYS A 137 -24.84 14.29 9.45
N THR A 138 -25.47 15.38 9.86
CA THR A 138 -24.92 16.74 9.83
C THR A 138 -24.60 17.20 11.25
N LEU A 139 -24.11 18.44 11.40
CA LEU A 139 -23.88 19.07 12.71
C LEU A 139 -25.15 19.18 13.56
N THR A 140 -26.32 19.23 12.94
CA THR A 140 -27.62 19.39 13.63
C THR A 140 -28.32 18.07 13.91
N GLY A 141 -27.72 16.93 13.54
CA GLY A 141 -28.26 15.59 13.76
C GLY A 141 -28.46 14.81 12.46
N SER A 142 -29.34 13.81 12.50
CA SER A 142 -29.69 13.05 11.30
C SER A 142 -30.68 13.83 10.44
N SER A 143 -30.43 13.91 9.13
CA SER A 143 -31.22 14.68 8.20
C SER A 143 -31.25 14.02 6.81
N PHE A 144 -32.04 14.59 5.91
CA PHE A 144 -32.02 14.29 4.49
C PHE A 144 -31.43 15.48 3.73
N ILE A 145 -30.64 15.22 2.69
CA ILE A 145 -30.29 16.26 1.72
C ILE A 145 -31.40 16.27 0.68
N MET A 146 -32.43 17.09 0.92
CA MET A 146 -33.62 17.16 0.08
C MET A 146 -34.26 18.56 0.14
N GLY A 147 -34.50 19.20 -1.00
CA GLY A 147 -35.13 20.51 -1.05
C GLY A 147 -34.83 21.31 -2.32
N ARG A 148 -35.36 22.54 -2.40
CA ARG A 148 -35.08 23.47 -3.50
C ARG A 148 -33.93 24.40 -3.13
N TYR A 149 -32.89 24.43 -3.94
CA TYR A 149 -31.69 25.22 -3.67
C TYR A 149 -31.22 25.95 -4.92
N SER A 150 -30.91 27.24 -4.79
CA SER A 150 -30.08 27.98 -5.74
C SER A 150 -28.59 27.86 -5.40
N SER A 151 -28.29 27.65 -4.12
CA SER A 151 -26.98 27.31 -3.59
C SER A 151 -27.17 26.42 -2.37
N LEU A 152 -26.35 25.38 -2.25
CA LEU A 152 -26.29 24.49 -1.10
C LEU A 152 -24.82 24.30 -0.71
N HIS A 153 -24.53 24.44 0.57
CA HIS A 153 -23.26 24.07 1.15
C HIS A 153 -23.55 23.28 2.42
N VAL A 154 -23.22 21.99 2.41
CA VAL A 154 -23.52 21.08 3.52
C VAL A 154 -22.35 20.16 3.79
N ASN A 155 -22.00 20.07 5.08
CA ASN A 155 -21.09 19.07 5.60
C ASN A 155 -21.88 17.91 6.17
N PHE A 156 -21.54 16.69 5.78
CA PHE A 156 -22.22 15.50 6.25
C PHE A 156 -21.29 14.30 6.34
N THR A 157 -21.71 13.32 7.13
CA THR A 157 -21.20 11.96 7.10
C THR A 157 -22.36 11.05 6.74
N LEU A 158 -22.10 9.89 6.15
CA LEU A 158 -23.16 8.89 6.01
C LEU A 158 -23.57 8.42 7.42
N HIS A 159 -24.89 8.39 7.69
CA HIS A 159 -25.40 7.71 8.88
C HIS A 159 -25.05 6.22 8.73
N PRO A 160 -24.65 5.50 9.80
CA PRO A 160 -24.29 4.09 9.67
C PRO A 160 -25.49 3.29 9.16
N ILE A 161 -25.42 2.94 7.89
CA ILE A 161 -26.22 1.93 7.24
C ILE A 161 -25.17 1.11 6.47
N GLU A 162 -25.34 -0.20 6.48
CA GLU A 162 -24.47 -1.22 5.90
C GLU A 162 -24.27 -1.07 4.37
N GLU A 163 -24.75 0.02 3.76
CA GLU A 163 -24.65 0.36 2.35
C GLU A 163 -23.61 1.49 2.14
N GLU A 164 -22.33 1.13 2.21
CA GLU A 164 -21.26 1.94 1.58
C GLU A 164 -21.24 1.62 0.07
N GLY A 165 -20.99 2.60 -0.79
CA GLY A 165 -20.93 2.36 -2.23
C GLY A 165 -21.53 3.48 -3.07
N GLU A 166 -22.46 3.12 -3.96
CA GLU A 166 -23.01 4.03 -4.96
C GLU A 166 -24.23 4.79 -4.44
N PHE A 167 -24.16 6.12 -4.54
CA PHE A 167 -25.24 7.05 -4.24
C PHE A 167 -25.51 7.89 -5.49
N TYR A 168 -26.67 8.53 -5.53
CA TYR A 168 -27.03 9.43 -6.62
C TYR A 168 -27.52 10.77 -6.08
N LEU A 169 -26.92 11.84 -6.58
CA LEU A 169 -27.45 13.18 -6.42
C LEU A 169 -28.45 13.44 -7.55
N GLU A 170 -29.73 13.37 -7.23
CA GLU A 170 -30.81 13.71 -8.16
C GLU A 170 -30.99 15.22 -8.24
N LEU A 171 -31.02 15.70 -9.47
CA LEU A 171 -31.13 17.10 -9.87
C LEU A 171 -32.43 17.23 -10.66
N ASP A 172 -33.51 17.63 -9.99
CA ASP A 172 -34.84 17.71 -10.57
C ASP A 172 -35.24 19.15 -10.89
N ASN A 173 -35.47 19.40 -12.19
CA ASN A 173 -35.97 20.67 -12.76
C ASN A 173 -37.36 20.48 -13.39
N SER A 174 -38.10 19.44 -12.97
CA SER A 174 -39.43 19.10 -13.49
C SER A 174 -40.45 20.22 -13.33
N TYR A 175 -40.31 21.03 -12.28
CA TYR A 175 -41.18 22.17 -11.98
C TYR A 175 -40.91 23.42 -12.84
N SER A 176 -39.74 23.53 -13.48
CA SER A 176 -39.45 24.63 -14.41
C SER A 176 -40.08 24.32 -15.75
N ILE A 177 -40.93 25.22 -16.23
CA ILE A 177 -41.67 25.03 -17.48
C ILE A 177 -40.83 25.41 -18.70
N LEU A 178 -39.98 26.43 -18.58
CA LEU A 178 -39.33 27.08 -19.72
C LEU A 178 -37.80 27.12 -19.62
N THR A 179 -37.25 27.08 -18.40
CA THR A 179 -35.84 27.43 -18.19
C THR A 179 -35.04 26.19 -17.79
N SER A 180 -34.02 25.88 -18.59
CA SER A 180 -32.97 24.93 -18.22
C SER A 180 -32.06 25.54 -17.14
N LYS A 181 -31.45 24.69 -16.32
CA LYS A 181 -30.52 25.09 -15.26
C LYS A 181 -29.16 24.46 -15.51
N ASN A 182 -28.09 25.18 -15.22
CA ASN A 182 -26.75 24.62 -15.13
C ASN A 182 -26.41 24.47 -13.65
N VAL A 183 -26.07 23.26 -13.23
CA VAL A 183 -25.80 22.90 -11.85
C VAL A 183 -24.34 22.52 -11.73
N TYR A 184 -23.60 23.24 -10.88
CA TYR A 184 -22.21 22.95 -10.58
C TYR A 184 -22.14 22.23 -9.25
N ILE A 185 -21.48 21.08 -9.23
CA ILE A 185 -21.36 20.22 -8.05
C ILE A 185 -19.89 20.06 -7.72
N THR A 186 -19.54 20.28 -6.47
CA THR A 186 -18.23 19.93 -5.92
C THR A 186 -18.45 19.09 -4.68
N LEU A 187 -17.82 17.93 -4.63
CA LEU A 187 -17.76 17.08 -3.45
C LEU A 187 -16.32 17.00 -2.98
N ARG A 188 -16.09 17.44 -1.74
CA ARG A 188 -14.80 17.28 -1.05
C ARG A 188 -14.93 16.23 0.04
N ALA A 189 -13.86 15.51 0.28
CA ALA A 189 -13.76 14.49 1.32
C ALA A 189 -12.66 14.85 2.31
N TYR A 190 -12.88 14.53 3.58
CA TYR A 190 -11.98 14.81 4.70
C TYR A 190 -11.86 13.59 5.60
N TYR A 191 -10.67 13.40 6.16
CA TYR A 191 -10.46 12.40 7.20
C TYR A 191 -11.06 12.87 8.52
N PRO A 192 -11.87 12.05 9.20
CA PRO A 192 -12.27 12.33 10.56
C PRO A 192 -11.12 12.08 11.53
N SER A 193 -11.13 12.74 12.70
CA SER A 193 -10.06 12.60 13.70
C SER A 193 -9.88 11.15 14.20
N TYR A 194 -10.96 10.37 14.28
CA TYR A 194 -10.89 8.98 14.71
C TYR A 194 -10.19 8.05 13.70
N ALA A 195 -9.99 8.47 12.44
CA ALA A 195 -9.24 7.70 11.46
C ALA A 195 -7.82 7.39 11.95
N PHE A 196 -7.25 8.24 12.81
CA PHE A 196 -5.94 8.03 13.43
C PHE A 196 -5.78 6.66 14.10
N ASN A 197 -6.87 6.12 14.66
CA ASN A 197 -6.86 4.85 15.37
C ASN A 197 -7.17 3.65 14.47
N ASP A 198 -7.63 3.87 13.23
CA ASP A 198 -7.98 2.83 12.28
C ASP A 198 -6.73 2.21 11.64
N GLU A 199 -6.64 0.88 11.63
CA GLU A 199 -5.46 0.17 11.11
C GLU A 199 -5.28 0.34 9.60
N HIS A 200 -6.37 0.34 8.84
CA HIS A 200 -6.33 0.56 7.39
C HIS A 200 -5.88 1.98 7.06
N PHE A 201 -6.29 2.97 7.86
CA PHE A 201 -5.83 4.35 7.70
C PHE A 201 -4.32 4.44 7.94
N LYS A 202 -3.82 3.79 9.00
CA LYS A 202 -2.38 3.77 9.31
C LYS A 202 -1.58 3.15 8.18
N VAL A 203 -2.03 1.99 7.67
CA VAL A 203 -1.39 1.33 6.53
C VAL A 203 -1.41 2.21 5.29
N PHE A 204 -2.58 2.73 4.92
CA PHE A 204 -2.75 3.62 3.78
C PHE A 204 -1.81 4.84 3.88
N ALA A 205 -1.87 5.60 4.98
CA ALA A 205 -1.18 6.86 5.11
C ALA A 205 0.35 6.68 5.12
N ILE A 206 0.88 5.72 5.89
CA ILE A 206 2.33 5.46 5.96
C ILE A 206 2.83 4.85 4.65
N GLY A 207 2.16 3.83 4.11
CA GLY A 207 2.57 3.20 2.85
C GLY A 207 2.58 4.19 1.69
N HIS A 208 1.50 4.96 1.53
CA HIS A 208 1.41 6.00 0.52
C HIS A 208 2.45 7.09 0.73
N TRP A 209 2.68 7.54 1.98
CA TRP A 209 3.71 8.55 2.25
C TRP A 209 5.11 8.05 1.86
N VAL A 210 5.51 6.85 2.26
CA VAL A 210 6.83 6.29 1.92
C VAL A 210 6.98 6.17 0.41
N SER A 211 5.98 5.63 -0.28
CA SER A 211 5.97 5.50 -1.75
C SER A 211 6.18 6.84 -2.48
N MET A 212 5.65 7.93 -1.91
CA MET A 212 5.74 9.26 -2.51
C MET A 212 6.97 10.06 -2.11
N ASN A 213 7.66 9.70 -1.01
CA ASN A 213 8.71 10.53 -0.42
C ASN A 213 10.08 9.85 -0.33
N ILE A 214 10.15 8.53 -0.42
CA ILE A 214 11.42 7.80 -0.48
C ILE A 214 11.70 7.43 -1.95
N LYS A 215 12.97 7.50 -2.36
CA LYS A 215 13.42 7.15 -3.70
C LYS A 215 14.09 5.79 -3.71
N TYR A 216 13.82 4.98 -4.72
CA TYR A 216 14.54 3.73 -4.89
C TYR A 216 15.93 4.01 -5.45
N VAL A 217 16.97 3.55 -4.76
CA VAL A 217 18.37 3.65 -5.18
C VAL A 217 19.06 2.36 -4.78
N SER A 218 19.44 1.54 -5.76
CA SER A 218 20.20 0.31 -5.53
C SER A 218 21.56 0.57 -4.90
N ASP A 219 21.98 -0.37 -4.05
CA ASP A 219 23.35 -0.43 -3.56
C ASP A 219 24.39 -0.50 -4.70
N PRO A 220 25.60 0.06 -4.50
CA PRO A 220 26.68 -0.07 -5.46
C PRO A 220 27.06 -1.55 -5.67
N LEU A 221 27.09 -2.00 -6.93
CA LEU A 221 27.43 -3.38 -7.32
C LEU A 221 28.80 -3.90 -6.79
N ALA A 222 29.66 -3.02 -6.28
CA ALA A 222 30.99 -3.34 -5.79
C ALA A 222 31.04 -3.61 -4.27
N GLU A 223 29.99 -3.29 -3.53
CA GLU A 223 29.91 -3.49 -2.08
C GLU A 223 28.98 -4.66 -1.74
N SER A 224 29.18 -5.25 -0.55
CA SER A 224 28.23 -6.23 -0.01
C SER A 224 26.93 -5.54 0.37
N GLU A 225 25.80 -6.22 0.22
CA GLU A 225 24.47 -5.79 0.68
C GLU A 225 24.52 -5.00 2.01
N TYR A 226 24.01 -3.77 2.00
CA TYR A 226 23.95 -2.89 3.16
C TYR A 226 22.51 -2.51 3.48
N ILE A 227 21.94 -3.18 4.50
CA ILE A 227 20.65 -2.76 5.06
C ILE A 227 20.84 -1.49 5.89
N ALA A 228 20.41 -0.35 5.36
CA ALA A 228 20.42 0.90 6.08
C ALA A 228 19.44 0.86 7.27
N PRO A 229 19.82 1.41 8.43
CA PRO A 229 18.87 1.59 9.52
C PRO A 229 17.72 2.52 9.11
N PRO A 230 16.48 2.32 9.62
CA PRO A 230 15.33 3.16 9.25
C PRO A 230 15.52 4.67 9.40
N SER A 231 16.27 5.11 10.41
CA SER A 231 16.59 6.53 10.61
C SER A 231 17.46 7.08 9.49
N GLU A 232 18.38 6.26 8.96
CA GLU A 232 19.21 6.64 7.82
C GLU A 232 18.37 6.75 6.55
N THR A 233 17.55 5.75 6.23
CA THR A 233 16.64 5.79 5.07
C THR A 233 15.73 7.02 5.11
N LEU A 234 15.19 7.38 6.29
CA LEU A 234 14.39 8.60 6.46
C LEU A 234 15.19 9.88 6.26
N ARG A 235 16.41 9.94 6.78
CA ARG A 235 17.30 11.12 6.70
C ARG A 235 17.77 11.34 5.25
N VAL A 236 18.12 10.27 4.55
CA VAL A 236 18.62 10.32 3.17
C VAL A 236 17.46 10.47 2.17
N GLY A 237 16.29 9.91 2.49
CA GLY A 237 15.13 9.89 1.59
C GLY A 237 15.28 8.92 0.42
N ALA A 238 16.15 7.92 0.56
CA ALA A 238 16.38 6.89 -0.45
C ALA A 238 16.88 5.59 0.19
N GLY A 239 16.72 4.49 -0.55
CA GLY A 239 17.20 3.15 -0.22
C GLY A 239 16.76 2.14 -1.28
N ASP A 240 17.15 0.88 -1.16
CA ASP A 240 16.70 -0.19 -2.06
C ASP A 240 15.65 -1.11 -1.41
N CYS A 241 15.53 -2.36 -1.86
CA CYS A 241 14.44 -3.23 -1.47
C CYS A 241 14.39 -3.50 0.05
N ASP A 242 15.53 -3.75 0.69
CA ASP A 242 15.57 -4.12 2.10
C ASP A 242 15.43 -2.90 3.02
N ASP A 243 15.98 -1.77 2.62
CA ASP A 243 15.78 -0.46 3.25
C ASP A 243 14.31 -0.09 3.31
N TYR A 244 13.59 -0.23 2.19
CA TYR A 244 12.15 0.02 2.15
C TYR A 244 11.39 -0.94 3.06
N ALA A 245 11.71 -2.23 2.99
CA ALA A 245 11.04 -3.25 3.78
C ALA A 245 11.20 -2.99 5.29
N VAL A 246 12.42 -2.71 5.74
CA VAL A 246 12.72 -2.42 7.14
C VAL A 246 12.11 -1.08 7.56
N LEU A 247 12.23 -0.03 6.75
CA LEU A 247 11.64 1.27 7.06
C LEU A 247 10.12 1.17 7.25
N LEU A 248 9.41 0.58 6.27
CA LEU A 248 7.96 0.42 6.35
C LEU A 248 7.53 -0.42 7.55
N ALA A 249 8.16 -1.59 7.74
CA ALA A 249 7.83 -2.46 8.85
C ALA A 249 8.07 -1.77 10.21
N THR A 250 9.15 -1.00 10.36
CA THR A 250 9.43 -0.28 11.62
C THR A 250 8.48 0.89 11.86
N LEU A 251 8.12 1.66 10.83
CA LEU A 251 7.10 2.71 10.92
C LEU A 251 5.74 2.13 11.33
N TYR A 252 5.30 1.04 10.69
CA TYR A 252 4.05 0.37 11.04
C TYR A 252 4.04 -0.16 12.48
N ARG A 253 5.12 -0.81 12.92
CA ARG A 253 5.26 -1.28 14.30
C ARG A 253 5.23 -0.14 15.31
N SER A 254 5.80 1.02 14.98
CA SER A 254 5.82 2.17 15.89
C SER A 254 4.43 2.76 16.19
N VAL A 255 3.43 2.46 15.33
CA VAL A 255 2.03 2.86 15.49
C VAL A 255 1.10 1.69 15.89
N GLY A 256 1.71 0.60 16.33
CA GLY A 256 1.01 -0.55 16.93
C GLY A 256 0.56 -1.63 15.95
N LEU A 257 0.94 -1.55 14.68
CA LEU A 257 0.58 -2.59 13.70
C LEU A 257 1.54 -3.79 13.79
N ASN A 258 1.01 -4.98 13.51
CA ASN A 258 1.81 -6.19 13.42
C ASN A 258 2.49 -6.30 12.05
N ALA A 259 3.65 -5.66 11.91
CA ALA A 259 4.44 -5.71 10.69
C ALA A 259 5.76 -6.47 10.86
N VAL A 260 6.21 -7.09 9.77
CA VAL A 260 7.41 -7.92 9.62
C VAL A 260 8.02 -7.72 8.22
N VAL A 261 9.19 -8.28 7.97
CA VAL A 261 9.82 -8.28 6.64
C VAL A 261 9.68 -9.67 6.00
N GLY A 262 9.28 -9.71 4.73
CA GLY A 262 9.28 -10.91 3.89
C GLY A 262 10.45 -10.90 2.91
N LEU A 263 11.14 -12.04 2.80
CA LEU A 263 12.14 -12.29 1.75
C LEU A 263 11.47 -13.00 0.59
N ILE A 264 11.65 -12.48 -0.62
CA ILE A 264 10.87 -12.81 -1.81
C ILE A 264 11.78 -13.37 -2.91
N ASP A 265 11.31 -14.44 -3.54
CA ASP A 265 11.81 -14.99 -4.80
C ASP A 265 10.98 -14.38 -5.95
N THR A 266 11.67 -13.69 -6.84
CA THR A 266 11.06 -12.94 -7.94
C THR A 266 11.29 -13.59 -9.30
N ASN A 267 12.16 -14.59 -9.40
CA ASN A 267 12.50 -15.25 -10.67
C ASN A 267 12.16 -16.75 -10.71
N GLY A 268 11.74 -17.34 -9.59
CA GLY A 268 11.29 -18.73 -9.46
C GLY A 268 12.41 -19.72 -9.18
N ASP A 269 13.63 -19.27 -8.88
CA ASP A 269 14.78 -20.14 -8.62
C ASP A 269 14.91 -20.58 -7.15
N ASN A 270 13.95 -20.19 -6.29
CA ASN A 270 13.90 -20.39 -4.84
C ASN A 270 15.00 -19.68 -4.05
N LYS A 271 15.65 -18.66 -4.61
CA LYS A 271 16.55 -17.76 -3.88
C LYS A 271 15.87 -16.45 -3.55
N VAL A 272 16.45 -15.74 -2.58
CA VAL A 272 15.98 -14.41 -2.20
C VAL A 272 16.56 -13.41 -3.20
N ASP A 273 15.67 -12.66 -3.86
CA ASP A 273 16.03 -11.57 -4.78
C ASP A 273 15.58 -10.20 -4.26
N HIS A 274 14.60 -10.19 -3.34
CA HIS A 274 13.89 -8.98 -2.94
C HIS A 274 13.42 -9.07 -1.48
N ALA A 275 13.18 -7.91 -0.87
CA ALA A 275 12.62 -7.78 0.46
C ALA A 275 11.40 -6.87 0.46
N THR A 276 10.40 -7.17 1.29
CA THR A 276 9.14 -6.43 1.36
C THR A 276 8.61 -6.29 2.77
N ALA A 277 7.84 -5.23 3.03
CA ALA A 277 7.12 -5.09 4.29
C ALA A 277 5.79 -5.85 4.22
N LEU A 278 5.52 -6.62 5.26
CA LEU A 278 4.28 -7.38 5.43
C LEU A 278 3.54 -6.87 6.66
N VAL A 279 2.26 -6.53 6.51
CA VAL A 279 1.38 -6.14 7.63
C VAL A 279 0.32 -7.20 7.84
N TYR A 280 0.26 -7.76 9.05
CA TYR A 280 -0.74 -8.76 9.40
C TYR A 280 -2.09 -8.13 9.73
N PHE A 281 -3.15 -8.68 9.16
CA PHE A 281 -4.53 -8.36 9.49
C PHE A 281 -5.30 -9.62 9.86
N THR A 282 -6.12 -9.53 10.91
CA THR A 282 -7.21 -10.49 11.16
C THR A 282 -8.36 -10.14 10.24
N GLY A 283 -8.72 -11.01 9.30
CA GLY A 283 -9.81 -10.76 8.36
C GLY A 283 -9.53 -11.35 6.98
N ASN A 284 -10.43 -11.08 6.05
CA ASN A 284 -10.31 -11.54 4.67
C ASN A 284 -9.82 -10.40 3.73
N PRO A 285 -9.20 -10.74 2.59
CA PRO A 285 -8.69 -9.74 1.65
C PRO A 285 -9.73 -8.71 1.16
N PRO A 286 -10.99 -9.09 0.84
CA PRO A 286 -12.02 -8.11 0.46
C PRO A 286 -12.28 -7.01 1.50
N GLU A 287 -12.30 -7.36 2.79
CA GLU A 287 -12.47 -6.38 3.88
C GLU A 287 -11.28 -5.41 3.96
N ILE A 288 -10.07 -5.92 3.83
CA ILE A 288 -8.84 -5.11 3.87
C ILE A 288 -8.80 -4.16 2.66
N LEU A 289 -9.11 -4.67 1.46
CA LEU A 289 -9.22 -3.87 0.25
C LEU A 289 -10.23 -2.74 0.45
N LYS A 290 -11.40 -3.04 1.00
CA LYS A 290 -12.44 -2.05 1.28
C LYS A 290 -11.96 -0.99 2.29
N GLY A 291 -11.29 -1.39 3.37
CA GLY A 291 -10.75 -0.49 4.38
C GLY A 291 -9.70 0.47 3.82
N ILE A 292 -8.76 -0.03 3.01
CA ILE A 292 -7.74 0.82 2.35
C ILE A 292 -8.40 1.72 1.30
N SER A 293 -9.31 1.17 0.48
CA SER A 293 -10.05 1.91 -0.55
C SER A 293 -10.82 3.09 0.03
N LYS A 294 -11.46 2.89 1.18
CA LYS A 294 -12.17 3.95 1.91
C LYS A 294 -11.23 5.12 2.20
N TRP A 295 -10.09 4.89 2.83
CA TRP A 295 -9.18 5.98 3.19
C TRP A 295 -8.52 6.61 1.97
N ALA A 296 -8.11 5.80 0.99
CA ALA A 296 -7.59 6.27 -0.30
C ALA A 296 -8.57 7.18 -1.05
N SER A 297 -9.87 6.91 -0.95
CA SER A 297 -10.90 7.68 -1.64
C SER A 297 -10.93 9.15 -1.25
N VAL A 298 -10.47 9.51 -0.04
CA VAL A 298 -10.41 10.91 0.41
C VAL A 298 -9.49 11.75 -0.49
N LEU A 299 -8.43 11.14 -1.03
CA LEU A 299 -7.51 11.79 -1.97
C LEU A 299 -7.89 11.56 -3.45
N GLY A 300 -9.03 10.92 -3.71
CA GLY A 300 -9.43 10.52 -5.07
C GLY A 300 -8.61 9.37 -5.65
N ILE A 301 -7.88 8.64 -4.80
CA ILE A 301 -7.08 7.47 -5.23
C ILE A 301 -8.02 6.26 -5.33
N LYS A 302 -7.95 5.57 -6.47
CA LYS A 302 -8.66 4.29 -6.68
C LYS A 302 -7.73 3.14 -6.34
N VAL A 303 -8.22 2.24 -5.49
CA VAL A 303 -7.52 1.01 -5.13
C VAL A 303 -8.25 -0.15 -5.79
N GLY A 304 -7.67 -0.72 -6.84
CA GLY A 304 -8.30 -1.80 -7.62
C GLY A 304 -8.05 -3.19 -7.02
N GLN A 305 -6.91 -3.38 -6.36
CA GLN A 305 -6.48 -4.66 -5.82
C GLN A 305 -5.50 -4.48 -4.66
N ILE A 306 -5.32 -5.55 -3.90
CA ILE A 306 -4.25 -5.72 -2.92
C ILE A 306 -3.55 -7.05 -3.17
N SER A 307 -2.24 -7.10 -2.92
CA SER A 307 -1.43 -8.31 -2.94
C SER A 307 -1.18 -8.79 -1.50
N TYR A 308 -1.28 -10.09 -1.27
CA TYR A 308 -1.19 -10.66 0.08
C TYR A 308 -0.67 -12.10 0.06
N PHE A 309 -0.13 -12.53 1.20
CA PHE A 309 0.12 -13.93 1.50
C PHE A 309 -0.88 -14.43 2.56
N SER A 310 -1.36 -15.66 2.41
CA SER A 310 -2.20 -16.30 3.43
C SER A 310 -1.39 -16.57 4.70
N ALA A 311 -2.00 -16.36 5.87
CA ALA A 311 -1.42 -16.62 7.17
C ALA A 311 -2.41 -17.39 8.06
N ASP A 312 -1.93 -18.02 9.13
CA ASP A 312 -2.83 -18.65 10.09
C ASP A 312 -3.68 -17.58 10.78
N GLY A 313 -5.01 -17.71 10.69
CA GLY A 313 -5.97 -16.75 11.25
C GLY A 313 -6.08 -15.39 10.55
N GLY A 314 -5.48 -15.21 9.36
CA GLY A 314 -5.51 -13.92 8.66
C GLY A 314 -4.68 -13.86 7.38
N VAL A 315 -4.20 -12.67 7.05
CA VAL A 315 -3.35 -12.44 5.88
C VAL A 315 -2.20 -11.49 6.20
N TYR A 316 -1.10 -11.65 5.47
CA TYR A 316 -0.05 -10.65 5.36
C TYR A 316 -0.29 -9.81 4.12
N LEU A 317 -0.77 -8.59 4.30
CA LEU A 317 -0.82 -7.57 3.26
C LEU A 317 0.62 -7.21 2.86
N ILE A 318 0.89 -7.24 1.56
CA ILE A 318 2.17 -6.81 1.00
C ILE A 318 2.13 -5.29 0.83
N VAL A 319 3.16 -4.59 1.32
CA VAL A 319 3.37 -3.16 1.06
C VAL A 319 4.79 -3.00 0.51
N ASP A 320 4.87 -2.76 -0.79
CA ASP A 320 6.11 -2.78 -1.54
C ASP A 320 6.10 -1.70 -2.64
N PRO A 321 6.38 -0.43 -2.28
CA PRO A 321 6.49 0.63 -3.26
C PRO A 321 7.49 0.34 -4.39
N PRO A 322 8.67 -0.28 -4.15
CA PRO A 322 9.61 -0.67 -5.20
C PRO A 322 9.01 -1.58 -6.28
N MET A 323 8.11 -2.51 -5.91
CA MET A 323 7.51 -3.47 -6.84
C MET A 323 6.05 -3.15 -7.21
N ALA A 324 5.52 -2.02 -6.74
CA ALA A 324 4.16 -1.60 -7.06
C ALA A 324 4.06 -0.99 -8.46
N THR A 325 2.96 -1.29 -9.15
CA THR A 325 2.68 -0.74 -10.49
C THR A 325 2.34 0.75 -10.47
N ASP A 326 1.83 1.24 -9.35
CA ASP A 326 1.41 2.62 -9.14
C ASP A 326 1.87 3.08 -7.76
N LYS A 327 2.57 4.21 -7.73
CA LYS A 327 3.06 4.80 -6.48
C LYS A 327 1.93 5.17 -5.51
N ASN A 328 0.72 5.43 -6.01
CA ASN A 328 -0.43 5.67 -5.15
C ASN A 328 -0.99 4.40 -4.49
N ASN A 329 -0.56 3.22 -4.98
CA ASN A 329 -1.06 1.91 -4.58
C ASN A 329 0.10 0.95 -4.27
N PRO A 330 0.93 1.21 -3.22
CA PRO A 330 2.09 0.38 -2.89
C PRO A 330 1.75 -1.05 -2.44
N TRP A 331 0.47 -1.39 -2.31
CA TRP A 331 -0.05 -2.72 -2.00
C TRP A 331 -0.50 -3.50 -3.24
N SER A 332 -0.37 -2.94 -4.45
CA SER A 332 -0.75 -3.58 -5.71
C SER A 332 0.51 -4.01 -6.48
N ILE A 333 0.85 -5.30 -6.37
CA ILE A 333 2.06 -5.87 -6.96
C ILE A 333 1.68 -6.71 -8.19
N ASP A 334 2.27 -6.39 -9.34
CA ASP A 334 2.08 -7.09 -10.62
C ASP A 334 3.40 -7.71 -11.11
N HIS A 335 4.10 -8.37 -10.20
CA HIS A 335 5.32 -9.11 -10.49
C HIS A 335 5.04 -10.61 -10.36
N THR A 336 5.47 -11.41 -11.34
CA THR A 336 5.30 -12.87 -11.31
C THR A 336 6.58 -13.56 -11.79
N PRO A 337 7.16 -14.49 -10.99
CA PRO A 337 6.74 -14.87 -9.66
C PRO A 337 6.99 -13.78 -8.60
N TYR A 338 6.28 -13.87 -7.48
CA TYR A 338 6.49 -13.06 -6.28
C TYR A 338 6.21 -13.95 -5.07
N ARG A 339 7.17 -14.83 -4.77
CA ARG A 339 6.98 -15.95 -3.85
C ARG A 339 7.67 -15.67 -2.52
N LEU A 340 6.91 -15.79 -1.43
CA LEU A 340 7.46 -15.69 -0.08
C LEU A 340 8.39 -16.89 0.21
N VAL A 341 9.67 -16.59 0.43
CA VAL A 341 10.71 -17.57 0.82
C VAL A 341 10.78 -17.67 2.34
N ARG A 342 10.79 -16.51 3.04
CA ARG A 342 10.96 -16.45 4.49
C ARG A 342 10.33 -15.19 5.08
N ILE A 343 9.87 -15.28 6.33
CA ILE A 343 9.45 -14.12 7.12
C ILE A 343 10.48 -13.88 8.23
N ILE A 344 10.95 -12.64 8.34
CA ILE A 344 11.84 -12.19 9.42
C ILE A 344 11.01 -11.48 10.48
N LYS A 345 10.99 -12.07 11.68
CA LYS A 345 10.31 -11.54 12.87
C LYS A 345 11.33 -10.84 13.77
N PRO A 346 10.91 -9.86 14.60
CA PRO A 346 11.79 -9.28 15.62
C PRO A 346 12.28 -10.35 16.60
N CYS A 347 13.56 -10.28 16.99
CA CYS A 347 14.12 -11.22 17.98
C CYS A 347 13.48 -11.02 19.37
N GLY A 348 13.03 -12.11 20.00
CA GLY A 348 12.78 -12.15 21.45
C GLY A 348 11.35 -11.84 21.95
N ILE A 349 10.31 -11.91 21.12
CA ILE A 349 8.93 -11.89 21.65
C ILE A 349 8.56 -13.32 22.06
N SER A 350 8.63 -13.63 23.37
CA SER A 350 7.91 -14.77 23.91
C SER A 350 6.43 -14.57 23.59
N GLN A 351 5.80 -15.57 23.00
CA GLN A 351 4.37 -15.57 22.67
C GLN A 351 3.53 -15.24 23.92
N ILE A 352 3.11 -13.98 24.06
CA ILE A 352 1.94 -13.66 24.87
C ILE A 352 0.77 -13.68 23.90
N GLY A 353 0.11 -14.84 23.82
CA GLY A 353 -1.26 -14.93 23.31
C GLY A 353 -1.47 -15.39 21.86
N ALA A 354 -0.78 -16.42 21.38
CA ALA A 354 -1.31 -17.32 20.34
C ALA A 354 -0.46 -18.60 20.26
N ARG A 355 -1.10 -19.76 20.46
CA ARG A 355 -0.47 -21.08 20.28
C ARG A 355 -0.09 -21.27 18.81
N LEU A 356 1.18 -21.08 18.48
CA LEU A 356 1.77 -21.62 17.25
C LEU A 356 3.15 -22.20 17.58
N ASN A 357 3.26 -23.53 17.48
CA ASN A 357 4.50 -24.27 17.67
C ASN A 357 5.46 -24.04 16.50
N SER A 358 6.40 -23.11 16.65
CA SER A 358 7.76 -23.26 16.11
C SER A 358 8.66 -22.18 16.74
N ALA A 359 9.46 -22.58 17.72
CA ALA A 359 10.47 -21.73 18.31
C ALA A 359 11.62 -21.54 17.31
N THR A 360 11.69 -20.38 16.66
CA THR A 360 12.96 -19.87 16.13
C THR A 360 13.64 -19.09 17.25
N THR A 361 14.49 -19.79 17.99
CA THR A 361 15.42 -19.17 18.94
C THR A 361 16.43 -18.34 18.14
N CYS A 362 16.54 -17.03 18.44
CA CYS A 362 17.65 -16.23 17.91
C CYS A 362 18.95 -16.81 18.49
N PRO A 363 19.95 -17.17 17.66
CA PRO A 363 21.26 -17.56 18.16
C PRO A 363 21.88 -16.35 18.89
N GLN A 364 22.47 -16.63 20.06
CA GLN A 364 23.19 -15.65 20.87
C GLN A 364 24.49 -15.20 20.21
#